data_AF-A0A914IXP8-F1
#
_entry.id   AF-A0A914IXP8-F1
#
_cell.length_a   1.000
_cell.length_b   1.000
_cell.length_c   1.000
_cell.angle_alpha   90.00
_cell.angle_beta   90.00
_cell.angle_gamma   90.00
#
_symmetry.space_group_name_H-M   'P 1'
#
loop_
_entity.id
_entity.type
_entity.pdbx_description
1 polymer ?
#
loop_
_entity_poly.entity_id
_entity_poly.type
_entity_poly.pdbx_seq_one_letter_code
_entity_poly.pdbx_strand_id
1 'polypeptide(L)'
;MNEQKLWTKVCNNFVKKCRLKQCGRIWTKENWIVQGNKYLERSLMSYVYHSALYPNGDADQFPDEVFHKSLSELAKVITPDHPDLRISRRFHGECSWPSAQAEIAIINAYKSPRDKMTCIVKECREVKHIGGHNLFLLLNLSNKY
;
A
#
# COMPACT_ATOMS: atom_id res chain seq x y z
N MET A 1 -26.45 -9.21 9.36
CA MET A 1 -25.68 -9.56 8.14
C MET A 1 -25.99 -8.69 6.90
N ASN A 2 -26.80 -7.61 6.98
CA ASN A 2 -27.23 -6.85 5.78
C ASN A 2 -26.89 -5.35 5.74
N GLU A 3 -26.51 -4.71 6.84
CA GLU A 3 -26.24 -3.26 6.82
C GLU A 3 -24.88 -2.91 6.21
N GLN A 4 -23.82 -3.66 6.48
CA GLN A 4 -22.48 -3.37 5.92
C GLN A 4 -22.42 -3.53 4.41
N LYS A 5 -23.02 -4.60 3.86
CA LYS A 5 -23.15 -4.76 2.40
C LYS A 5 -23.95 -3.62 1.79
N LEU A 6 -24.97 -3.11 2.49
CA LEU A 6 -25.74 -1.94 2.07
C LEU A 6 -24.88 -0.68 2.08
N TRP A 7 -24.08 -0.45 3.12
CA TRP A 7 -23.19 0.71 3.24
C TRP A 7 -22.06 0.71 2.21
N THR A 8 -21.42 -0.44 1.94
CA THR A 8 -20.42 -0.55 0.86
C THR A 8 -21.06 -0.28 -0.50
N LYS A 9 -22.29 -0.75 -0.72
CA LYS A 9 -23.05 -0.48 -1.94
C LYS A 9 -23.46 0.99 -2.05
N VAL A 10 -23.84 1.64 -0.94
CA VAL A 10 -24.18 3.06 -0.86
C VAL A 10 -22.94 3.93 -1.08
N CYS A 11 -21.81 3.63 -0.46
CA CYS A 11 -20.55 4.35 -0.67
C CYS A 11 -20.07 4.20 -2.12
N ASN A 12 -20.08 2.99 -2.67
CA ASN A 12 -19.71 2.76 -4.07
C ASN A 12 -20.69 3.41 -5.04
N ASN A 13 -21.99 3.40 -4.75
CA ASN A 13 -23.00 4.10 -5.55
C ASN A 13 -22.88 5.62 -5.41
N PHE A 14 -22.55 6.16 -4.24
CA PHE A 14 -22.34 7.58 -4.02
C PHE A 14 -21.11 8.06 -4.77
N VAL A 15 -19.98 7.35 -4.67
CA VAL A 15 -18.77 7.64 -5.44
C VAL A 15 -19.04 7.55 -6.94
N LYS A 16 -19.75 6.51 -7.41
CA LYS A 16 -20.17 6.39 -8.83
C LYS A 16 -21.12 7.52 -9.24
N LYS A 17 -22.08 7.90 -8.40
CA LYS A 17 -23.07 8.95 -8.68
C LYS A 17 -22.43 10.33 -8.65
N CYS A 18 -21.47 10.60 -7.78
CA CYS A 18 -20.62 11.80 -7.82
C CYS A 18 -19.75 11.82 -9.07
N ARG A 19 -19.17 10.69 -9.48
CA ARG A 19 -18.41 10.55 -10.74
C ARG A 19 -19.29 10.82 -11.97
N LEU A 20 -20.54 10.38 -11.95
CA LEU A 20 -21.50 10.58 -13.05
C LEU A 20 -22.22 11.94 -13.01
N LYS A 21 -22.39 12.57 -11.83
CA LYS A 21 -22.98 13.92 -11.67
C LYS A 21 -21.98 15.06 -11.82
N GLN A 22 -20.70 14.79 -12.08
CA GLN A 22 -19.69 15.81 -12.42
C GLN A 22 -19.92 16.48 -13.80
N CYS A 23 -21.09 16.30 -14.42
CA CYS A 23 -21.56 17.11 -15.54
C CYS A 23 -22.07 18.49 -15.05
N GLY A 24 -21.13 19.34 -14.62
CA GLY A 24 -21.24 20.78 -14.70
C GLY A 24 -20.13 21.27 -15.62
N ARG A 25 -20.43 22.20 -16.52
CA ARG A 25 -19.62 22.75 -17.64
C ARG A 25 -18.22 23.32 -17.27
N ILE A 26 -17.72 23.07 -16.06
CA ILE A 26 -16.57 23.70 -15.40
C ILE A 26 -15.37 22.75 -15.29
N TRP A 27 -15.56 21.43 -15.19
CA TRP A 27 -14.49 20.45 -15.01
C TRP A 27 -14.06 19.83 -16.35
N THR A 28 -13.41 20.60 -17.21
CA THR A 28 -13.05 20.18 -18.58
C THR A 28 -11.66 19.55 -18.74
N LYS A 29 -10.80 19.60 -17.71
CA LYS A 29 -9.48 18.92 -17.77
C LYS A 29 -9.51 17.62 -16.95
N GLU A 30 -9.11 16.51 -17.56
CA GLU A 30 -9.01 15.18 -16.93
C GLU A 30 -8.29 15.19 -15.57
N ASN A 31 -7.22 15.99 -15.45
CA ASN A 31 -6.44 16.07 -14.23
C ASN A 31 -7.27 16.56 -13.02
N TRP A 32 -8.16 17.53 -13.22
CA TRP A 32 -8.99 18.05 -12.13
C TRP A 32 -10.05 17.06 -11.66
N ILE A 33 -10.60 16.25 -12.57
CA ILE A 33 -11.54 15.18 -12.24
C ILE A 33 -10.84 14.11 -11.39
N VAL A 34 -9.61 13.73 -11.75
CA VAL A 34 -8.81 12.76 -10.97
C VAL A 34 -8.52 13.30 -9.57
N GLN A 35 -8.12 14.57 -9.45
CA GLN A 35 -7.87 15.20 -8.15
C GLN A 35 -9.13 15.33 -7.29
N GLY A 36 -10.25 15.74 -7.88
CA GLY A 36 -11.54 15.83 -7.19
C GLY A 36 -12.00 14.46 -6.66
N ASN A 37 -11.85 13.41 -7.45
CA ASN A 37 -12.16 12.04 -7.01
C ASN A 37 -11.25 11.59 -5.87
N LYS A 38 -9.95 11.91 -5.93
CA LYS A 38 -8.99 11.61 -4.85
C LYS A 38 -9.38 12.31 -3.55
N TYR A 39 -9.78 13.58 -3.61
CA TYR A 39 -10.22 14.34 -2.44
C TYR A 39 -11.52 13.79 -1.85
N LEU A 40 -12.50 13.47 -2.69
CA LEU A 40 -13.76 12.86 -2.26
C LEU A 40 -13.54 11.50 -1.58
N GLU A 41 -12.69 10.65 -2.16
CA GLU A 41 -12.34 9.34 -1.58
C GLU A 41 -11.68 9.50 -0.21
N ARG A 42 -10.68 10.39 -0.09
CA ARG A 42 -10.02 10.70 1.20
C ARG A 42 -10.99 11.21 2.25
N SER A 43 -11.88 12.13 1.85
CA SER A 43 -12.86 12.72 2.75
C SER A 43 -13.89 11.69 3.20
N LEU A 44 -14.44 10.89 2.28
CA LEU A 44 -15.41 9.83 2.63
C LEU A 44 -14.76 8.78 3.53
N MET A 45 -13.59 8.28 3.13
CA MET A 45 -12.88 7.24 3.87
C MET A 45 -12.41 7.72 5.23
N SER A 46 -12.16 9.02 5.45
CA SER A 46 -11.81 9.50 6.79
C SER A 46 -12.94 9.32 7.81
N TYR A 47 -14.21 9.41 7.36
CA TYR A 47 -15.40 9.20 8.20
C TYR A 47 -15.73 7.72 8.40
N VAL A 48 -15.64 6.90 7.35
CA VAL A 48 -16.08 5.50 7.41
C VAL A 48 -14.96 4.49 7.70
N TYR A 49 -13.72 4.96 7.87
CA TYR A 49 -12.52 4.10 7.96
C TYR A 49 -12.69 2.91 8.90
N HIS A 50 -13.06 3.17 10.15
CA HIS A 50 -13.14 2.12 11.18
C HIS A 50 -14.22 1.08 10.85
N SER A 51 -15.42 1.54 10.45
CA SER A 51 -16.54 0.66 10.11
C SER A 51 -16.33 -0.09 8.79
N ALA A 52 -15.54 0.46 7.86
CA ALA A 52 -15.24 -0.16 6.58
C ALA A 52 -14.08 -1.15 6.67
N LEU A 53 -13.07 -0.88 7.52
CA LEU A 53 -11.89 -1.72 7.67
C LEU A 53 -12.11 -2.85 8.69
N TYR A 54 -12.83 -2.57 9.78
CA TYR A 54 -13.14 -3.52 10.86
C TYR A 54 -14.65 -3.68 11.01
N PRO A 55 -15.34 -4.26 10.01
CA PRO A 55 -16.79 -4.48 10.08
C PRO A 55 -17.20 -5.34 11.28
N ASN A 56 -16.42 -6.34 11.68
CA ASN A 56 -16.71 -7.20 12.82
C ASN A 56 -16.05 -6.70 14.12
N GLY A 57 -15.48 -5.49 14.11
CA GLY A 57 -14.79 -4.91 15.27
C GLY A 57 -13.58 -5.75 15.68
N ASP A 58 -13.54 -6.12 16.96
CA ASP A 58 -12.40 -6.83 17.59
C ASP A 58 -12.08 -8.17 16.92
N ALA A 59 -13.08 -8.82 16.32
CA ALA A 59 -12.88 -10.08 15.59
C ALA A 59 -11.97 -9.91 14.37
N ASP A 60 -11.93 -8.72 13.76
CA ASP A 60 -11.03 -8.41 12.66
C ASP A 60 -9.67 -7.85 13.16
N GLN A 61 -9.62 -7.30 14.38
CA GLN A 61 -8.39 -6.77 14.99
C GLN A 61 -7.51 -7.87 15.60
N PHE A 62 -8.11 -8.90 16.19
CA PHE A 62 -7.36 -9.98 16.84
C PHE A 62 -6.38 -10.70 15.89
N PRO A 63 -6.76 -11.05 14.64
CA PRO A 63 -5.81 -11.60 13.67
C PRO A 63 -4.63 -10.65 13.37
N ASP A 64 -4.87 -9.34 13.27
CA ASP A 64 -3.82 -8.34 13.04
C ASP A 64 -2.83 -8.30 14.21
N GLU A 65 -3.31 -8.37 15.45
CA GLU A 65 -2.46 -8.40 16.65
C GLU A 65 -1.60 -9.67 16.73
N VAL A 66 -2.20 -10.83 16.45
CA VAL A 66 -1.48 -12.11 16.43
C VAL A 66 -0.40 -12.09 15.34
N PHE A 67 -0.73 -11.58 14.15
CA PHE A 67 0.23 -11.41 13.07
C PHE A 67 1.37 -10.46 13.46
N HIS A 68 1.05 -9.31 14.04
CA HIS A 68 2.03 -8.33 14.50
C HIS A 68 3.00 -8.92 15.53
N LYS A 69 2.48 -9.65 16.52
CA LYS A 69 3.29 -10.34 17.53
C LYS A 69 4.21 -11.39 16.89
N SER A 70 3.67 -12.20 15.99
CA SER A 70 4.42 -13.25 15.29
C SER A 70 5.56 -12.67 14.47
N LEU A 71 5.31 -11.56 13.76
CA LEU A 71 6.31 -10.84 12.99
C LEU A 71 7.37 -10.19 13.89
N SER A 72 6.99 -9.65 15.04
CA SER A 72 7.92 -9.06 16.02
C SER A 72 8.88 -10.10 16.60
N GLU A 73 8.40 -11.29 16.93
CA GLU A 73 9.27 -12.38 17.39
C GLU A 73 10.18 -12.89 16.27
N LEU A 74 9.67 -13.03 15.04
CA LEU A 74 10.46 -13.43 13.89
C LEU A 74 11.57 -12.41 13.56
N ALA A 75 11.26 -11.11 13.65
CA ALA A 75 12.22 -10.03 13.38
C ALA A 75 13.46 -10.05 14.29
N LYS A 76 13.37 -10.63 15.49
CA LYS A 76 14.50 -10.76 16.42
C LYS A 76 15.49 -11.87 16.02
N VAL A 77 15.02 -12.87 15.28
CA VAL A 77 15.79 -14.08 14.96
C VAL A 77 16.27 -14.08 13.50
N ILE A 78 15.54 -13.39 12.63
CA ILE A 78 15.79 -13.42 11.19
C ILE A 78 17.02 -12.59 10.81
N THR A 79 18.00 -13.23 10.17
CA THR A 79 19.16 -12.58 9.59
C THR A 79 19.06 -12.61 8.06
N PRO A 80 19.65 -11.65 7.33
CA PRO A 80 19.65 -11.65 5.85
C PRO A 80 20.21 -12.93 5.21
N ASP A 81 21.04 -13.66 5.95
CA ASP A 81 21.65 -14.94 5.58
C ASP A 81 20.75 -16.16 5.82
N HIS A 82 19.53 -15.98 6.37
CA HIS A 82 18.64 -17.09 6.66
C HIS A 82 18.26 -17.86 5.37
N PRO A 83 18.40 -19.20 5.33
CA PRO A 83 18.21 -19.98 4.11
C PRO A 83 16.81 -19.84 3.51
N ASP A 84 15.79 -19.67 4.37
CA ASP A 84 14.39 -19.50 3.92
C ASP A 84 14.11 -18.15 3.27
N LEU A 85 14.91 -17.11 3.57
CA LEU A 85 14.75 -15.80 2.95
C LEU A 85 15.23 -15.76 1.51
N ARG A 86 16.18 -16.63 1.14
CA ARG A 86 16.72 -16.77 -0.22
C ARG A 86 17.19 -15.43 -0.83
N ILE A 87 17.67 -14.50 0.01
CA ILE A 87 18.21 -13.22 -0.44
C ILE A 87 19.65 -13.44 -0.90
N SER A 88 19.98 -13.02 -2.12
CA SER A 88 21.34 -13.11 -2.64
C SER A 88 22.30 -12.23 -1.85
N ARG A 89 23.52 -12.72 -1.57
CA ARG A 89 24.56 -12.01 -0.80
C ARG A 89 24.89 -10.63 -1.33
N ARG A 90 24.68 -10.40 -2.64
CA ARG A 90 24.88 -9.10 -3.28
C ARG A 90 23.96 -7.99 -2.70
N PHE A 91 22.82 -8.36 -2.13
CA PHE A 91 21.86 -7.41 -1.55
C PHE A 91 21.96 -7.30 -0.03
N HIS A 92 22.85 -8.07 0.62
CA HIS A 92 23.01 -8.07 2.06
C HIS A 92 23.52 -6.73 2.62
N GLY A 93 24.31 -5.98 1.86
CA GLY A 93 24.82 -4.66 2.27
C GLY A 93 23.74 -3.58 2.40
N GLU A 94 22.65 -3.69 1.64
CA GLU A 94 21.47 -2.82 1.71
C GLU A 94 20.32 -3.49 2.47
N CYS A 95 20.53 -4.71 2.98
CA CYS A 95 19.48 -5.51 3.58
C CYS A 95 19.15 -4.99 4.99
N SER A 96 17.86 -5.03 5.32
CA SER A 96 17.08 -4.14 6.19
C SER A 96 16.35 -3.00 5.47
N TRP A 97 16.71 -2.64 4.22
CA TRP A 97 16.01 -1.66 3.36
C TRP A 97 15.27 -0.57 4.15
N PRO A 98 15.98 0.31 4.87
CA PRO A 98 15.36 1.24 5.82
C PRO A 98 14.39 2.23 5.15
N SER A 99 14.64 2.58 3.89
CA SER A 99 13.69 3.36 3.08
C SER A 99 12.35 2.62 2.93
N ALA A 100 12.44 1.31 2.68
CA ALA A 100 11.27 0.48 2.50
C ALA A 100 10.46 0.34 3.81
N GLN A 101 11.19 0.07 4.90
CA GLN A 101 10.61 0.01 6.23
C GLN A 101 9.90 1.32 6.64
N ALA A 102 10.45 2.48 6.25
CA ALA A 102 9.88 3.79 6.59
C ALA A 102 8.50 4.03 5.93
N GLU A 103 8.34 3.69 4.65
CA GLU A 103 7.05 3.84 3.96
C GLU A 103 6.02 2.79 4.46
N ILE A 104 6.44 1.55 4.72
CA ILE A 104 5.53 0.55 5.33
C ILE A 104 5.09 1.03 6.73
N ALA A 105 5.97 1.66 7.51
CA ALA A 105 5.62 2.17 8.85
C ALA A 105 4.53 3.25 8.81
N ILE A 106 4.49 4.08 7.76
CA ILE A 106 3.49 5.15 7.62
C ILE A 106 2.18 4.68 6.94
N ILE A 107 2.09 3.42 6.48
CA ILE A 107 0.91 2.93 5.74
C ILE A 107 -0.39 3.10 6.52
N ASN A 108 -0.33 2.95 7.85
CA ASN A 108 -1.46 3.06 8.76
C ASN A 108 -1.93 4.50 8.99
N ALA A 109 -1.10 5.50 8.65
CA ALA A 109 -1.49 6.91 8.68
C ALA A 109 -2.49 7.25 7.54
N TYR A 110 -2.47 6.48 6.44
CA TYR A 110 -3.35 6.70 5.30
C TYR A 110 -4.69 5.99 5.48
N LYS A 111 -5.79 6.74 5.42
CA LYS A 111 -7.16 6.18 5.45
C LYS A 111 -7.72 5.84 4.07
N SER A 112 -7.24 6.51 3.01
CA SER A 112 -7.68 6.26 1.63
C SER A 112 -7.00 5.00 1.06
N PRO A 113 -7.76 4.09 0.43
CA PRO A 113 -7.19 2.92 -0.24
C PRO A 113 -6.15 3.28 -1.32
N ARG A 114 -6.38 4.37 -2.06
CA ARG A 114 -5.45 4.83 -3.10
C ARG A 114 -4.09 5.23 -2.52
N ASP A 115 -4.09 5.91 -1.38
CA ASP A 115 -2.85 6.33 -0.74
C ASP A 115 -2.11 5.13 -0.15
N LYS A 116 -2.81 4.19 0.52
CA LYS A 116 -2.23 2.92 0.97
C LYS A 116 -1.58 2.14 -0.18
N MET A 117 -2.28 2.00 -1.31
CA MET A 117 -1.74 1.31 -2.50
C MET A 117 -0.54 2.05 -3.11
N THR A 118 -0.57 3.39 -3.13
CA THR A 118 0.55 4.18 -3.64
C THR A 118 1.79 3.99 -2.78
N CYS A 119 1.64 3.91 -1.46
CA CYS A 119 2.69 3.57 -0.51
C CYS A 119 3.33 2.22 -0.88
N ILE A 120 2.53 1.15 -0.98
CA ILE A 120 3.00 -0.20 -1.32
C ILE A 120 3.69 -0.25 -2.70
N VAL A 121 3.19 0.50 -3.69
CA VAL A 121 3.79 0.50 -5.04
C VAL A 121 5.14 1.22 -5.05
N LYS A 122 5.28 2.31 -4.29
CA LYS A 122 6.59 2.99 -4.12
C LYS A 122 7.59 2.03 -3.49
N GLU A 123 7.15 1.35 -2.44
CA GLU A 123 7.92 0.34 -1.72
C GLU A 123 8.46 -0.78 -2.61
N CYS A 124 7.57 -1.41 -3.37
CA CYS A 124 7.97 -2.44 -4.32
C CYS A 124 8.93 -1.90 -5.40
N ARG A 125 8.83 -0.61 -5.74
CA ARG A 125 9.74 0.03 -6.70
C ARG A 125 11.12 0.25 -6.10
N GLU A 126 11.22 0.70 -4.86
CA GLU A 126 12.50 0.91 -4.17
C GLU A 126 13.25 -0.41 -3.99
N VAL A 127 12.57 -1.46 -3.51
CA VAL A 127 13.16 -2.81 -3.37
C VAL A 127 13.63 -3.34 -4.74
N LYS A 128 12.84 -3.13 -5.80
CA LYS A 128 13.21 -3.51 -7.17
C LYS A 128 14.37 -2.68 -7.71
N HIS A 129 14.46 -1.40 -7.37
CA HIS A 129 15.55 -0.52 -7.80
C HIS A 129 16.88 -0.98 -7.18
N ILE A 130 16.89 -1.27 -5.88
CA ILE A 130 18.04 -1.84 -5.16
C ILE A 130 18.43 -3.20 -5.76
N GLY A 131 17.43 -4.04 -6.07
CA GLY A 131 17.61 -5.32 -6.79
C GLY A 131 18.19 -5.18 -8.20
N GLY A 132 17.77 -4.14 -8.93
CA GLY A 132 18.05 -3.92 -10.35
C GLY A 132 19.28 -3.07 -10.65
N HIS A 133 19.75 -2.25 -9.71
CA HIS A 133 20.94 -1.39 -9.88
C HIS A 133 22.22 -2.20 -10.17
N ASN A 134 22.21 -3.49 -9.83
CA ASN A 134 23.29 -4.41 -10.11
C ASN A 134 23.16 -5.19 -11.43
N LEU A 135 21.96 -5.20 -12.06
CA LEU A 135 21.77 -5.79 -13.38
C LEU A 135 22.32 -4.88 -14.48
N PHE A 136 22.30 -3.55 -14.28
CA PHE A 136 22.95 -2.59 -15.18
C PHE A 136 24.48 -2.72 -15.17
N LEU A 137 25.09 -3.04 -14.02
CA LEU A 137 26.52 -3.37 -13.95
C LEU A 137 26.84 -4.73 -14.60
N LEU A 138 25.95 -5.72 -14.50
CA LEU A 138 26.13 -7.02 -15.18
C LEU A 138 25.93 -6.93 -16.70
N LEU A 139 25.00 -6.11 -17.21
CA LEU A 139 24.86 -5.88 -18.65
C LEU A 139 26.01 -5.04 -19.23
N ASN A 140 26.64 -4.16 -18.46
CA ASN A 140 27.84 -3.44 -18.88
C ASN A 140 29.13 -4.27 -18.77
N LEU A 141 29.20 -5.27 -17.88
CA LEU A 141 30.32 -6.23 -17.82
C LEU A 141 30.16 -7.38 -18.82
N SER A 142 28.94 -7.79 -19.15
CA SER A 142 28.66 -8.81 -20.18
C SER A 142 28.78 -8.28 -21.62
N ASN A 143 29.02 -6.98 -21.81
CA ASN A 143 29.39 -6.38 -23.10
C ASN A 143 30.91 -6.13 -23.22
N LYS A 144 31.69 -6.68 -22.27
CA LYS A 144 33.16 -6.60 -22.28
C LYS A 144 33.86 -7.96 -22.16
N TYR A 145 33.10 -9.05 -22.21
CA TYR A 145 33.59 -10.43 -22.36
C TYR A 145 32.71 -11.18 -23.36
#